data_AF-A0A2S5MHR7-F1
#
_entry.id   AF-A0A2S5MHR7-F1
#
_cell.length_a   1.000
_cell.length_b   1.000
_cell.length_c   1.000
_cell.angle_alpha   90.00
_cell.angle_beta   90.00
_cell.angle_gamma   90.00
#
_symmetry.space_group_name_H-M   'P 1'
#
loop_
_entity.id
_entity.type
_entity.pdbx_description
1 polymer ?
#
loop_
_entity_poly.entity_id
_entity_poly.type
_entity_poly.pdbx_seq_one_letter_code
_entity_poly.pdbx_strand_id
1 'polypeptide(L)' 'MKLGLICIGRLKAGPERELFSRYAERIRALRRLGLEGLELKEIDESKAASSAERSSREAM' A
#
# COMPACT_ATOMS: atom_id res chain seq x y z
N MET A 1 -1.58 -16.22 -11.94
CA MET A 1 -0.59 -15.14 -11.62
C MET A 1 -1.15 -14.28 -10.50
N LYS A 2 -0.36 -14.08 -9.44
CA LYS A 2 -0.77 -13.31 -8.24
C LYS A 2 -0.20 -11.90 -8.30
N LEU A 3 -1.05 -10.90 -8.02
CA LEU A 3 -0.64 -9.50 -7.92
C LEU A 3 -0.70 -9.08 -6.45
N GLY A 4 0.39 -8.50 -5.95
CA GLY A 4 0.48 -7.94 -4.61
C GLY A 4 0.78 -6.45 -4.66
N LEU A 5 0.03 -5.66 -3.91
CA LEU A 5 0.28 -4.24 -3.65
C LEU A 5 0.76 -4.10 -2.21
N ILE A 6 2.00 -3.69 -2.03
CA ILE A 6 2.63 -3.49 -0.72
C ILE A 6 2.77 -2.00 -0.48
N CYS A 7 2.16 -1.48 0.58
CA CYS A 7 2.16 -0.06 0.90
C CYS A 7 2.66 0.17 2.33
N ILE A 8 3.32 1.32 2.55
CA ILE A 8 3.70 1.81 3.87
C ILE A 8 2.60 2.76 4.34
N GLY A 9 2.12 2.58 5.57
CA GLY A 9 0.97 3.30 6.12
C GLY A 9 -0.36 2.62 5.79
N ARG A 10 -1.36 2.89 6.64
CA ARG A 10 -2.72 2.37 6.45
C ARG A 10 -3.54 3.27 5.54
N LEU A 11 -4.25 2.67 4.59
CA LEU A 11 -5.26 3.36 3.78
C LEU A 11 -6.34 3.88 4.72
N LYS A 12 -6.50 5.21 4.74
CA LYS A 12 -7.55 5.85 5.52
C LYS A 12 -8.92 5.51 4.92
N ALA A 13 -9.95 5.48 5.77
CA ALA A 13 -11.32 5.43 5.29
C ALA A 13 -11.60 6.69 4.46
N GLY A 14 -11.76 6.53 3.15
CA GLY A 14 -11.80 7.65 2.23
C GLY A 14 -11.79 7.23 0.75
N PRO A 15 -11.69 8.21 -0.16
CA PRO A 15 -11.77 7.99 -1.61
C PRO A 15 -10.69 7.02 -2.12
N GLU A 16 -9.53 6.97 -1.46
CA GLU A 16 -8.42 6.07 -1.80
C GLU A 16 -8.78 4.59 -1.59
N ARG A 17 -9.49 4.27 -0.49
CA ARG A 17 -9.97 2.92 -0.20
C ARG A 17 -11.05 2.47 -1.17
N GLU A 18 -11.94 3.39 -1.55
CA GLU A 18 -12.98 3.14 -2.56
C GLU A 18 -12.35 2.90 -3.93
N LEU A 19 -11.36 3.72 -4.31
CA LEU A 19 -10.60 3.55 -5.54
C LEU A 19 -9.94 2.17 -5.59
N PHE A 20 -9.22 1.80 -4.54
CA PHE A 20 -8.62 0.47 -4.42
C PHE A 20 -9.66 -0.64 -4.61
N SER A 21 -10.79 -0.55 -3.91
CA SER A 21 -11.85 -1.55 -4.00
C SER A 21 -12.41 -1.69 -5.42
N ARG A 22 -12.65 -0.57 -6.12
CA ARG A 22 -13.11 -0.57 -7.51
C ARG A 22 -12.11 -1.24 -8.45
N TYR A 23 -10.82 -1.01 -8.27
CA TYR A 23 -9.79 -1.64 -9.11
C TYR A 23 -9.55 -3.11 -8.75
N ALA A 24 -9.64 -3.47 -7.48
CA ALA A 24 -9.55 -4.86 -7.04
C ALA A 24 -10.68 -5.70 -7.68
N GLU A 25 -11.91 -5.18 -7.72
CA GLU A 25 -13.03 -5.83 -8.40
C GLU A 25 -12.79 -5.98 -9.91
N ARG A 26 -12.26 -4.95 -10.57
CA ARG A 26 -11.90 -5.04 -12.00
C ARG A 26 -10.86 -6.12 -12.25
N ILE A 27 -9.83 -6.23 -11.41
CA ILE A 27 -8.79 -7.25 -11.55
C ILE A 27 -9.36 -8.65 -11.31
N ARG A 28 -10.27 -8.82 -10.34
CA ARG A 28 -10.99 -10.09 -10.12
C ARG A 28 -11.81 -10.50 -11.35
N ALA A 29 -12.41 -9.56 -12.07
CA ALA A 29 -13.11 -9.85 -13.32
C ALA A 29 -12.17 -10.33 -14.46
N LEU A 30 -10.86 -10.07 -14.37
CA LEU A 30 -9.84 -10.48 -15.33
C LEU A 30 -9.29 -11.89 -15.08
N ARG A 31 -9.94 -12.72 -14.24
CA ARG A 31 -9.53 -14.12 -13.98
C ARG A 31 -9.33 -14.96 -15.24
N ARG A 32 -10.11 -14.69 -16.28
CA ARG A 32 -9.98 -15.32 -17.62
C ARG A 32 -8.65 -15.04 -18.32
N LEU A 33 -7.88 -14.04 -17.89
CA LEU A 33 -6.52 -13.74 -18.35
C LEU A 33 -5.43 -14.35 -17.46
N GLY A 34 -5.79 -15.21 -16.50
CA GLY A 34 -4.85 -15.83 -15.57
C GLY A 34 -4.44 -14.96 -14.38
N LEU A 35 -5.11 -13.83 -14.16
CA LEU A 35 -4.93 -12.98 -12.97
C LEU A 35 -5.82 -13.47 -11.83
N GLU A 36 -5.25 -13.93 -10.73
CA GLU A 36 -6.02 -14.51 -9.62
C GLU A 36 -6.67 -13.46 -8.71
N GLY A 37 -6.17 -12.23 -8.72
CA GLY A 37 -6.66 -11.13 -7.89
C GLY A 37 -5.53 -10.17 -7.48
N LEU A 38 -5.91 -9.15 -6.71
CA LEU A 38 -5.00 -8.17 -6.10
C LEU A 38 -5.00 -8.36 -4.57
N GLU A 39 -3.85 -8.69 -4.01
CA GLU A 39 -3.60 -8.72 -2.56
C GLU A 39 -3.04 -7.37 -2.11
N LEU A 40 -3.54 -6.84 -0.99
CA LEU A 40 -3.03 -5.60 -0.40
C LEU A 40 -2.34 -5.93 0.92
N LYS A 41 -1.09 -5.54 1.04
CA LYS A 41 -0.30 -5.66 2.26
C LYS A 41 0.09 -4.28 2.76
N GLU A 42 -0.53 -3.88 3.86
CA GLU A 42 -0.28 -2.62 4.54
C GLU A 42 0.79 -2.87 5.62
N ILE A 43 1.90 -2.14 5.56
CA ILE A 43 2.98 -2.19 6.54
C ILE A 43 2.90 -0.89 7.34
N ASP A 44 2.76 -1.00 8.67
CA ASP A 44 2.82 0.20 9.52
C ASP A 44 4.14 0.93 9.29
N GLU A 45 4.07 2.25 9.20
CA GLU A 45 5.25 3.08 9.06
C GLU A 45 6.14 2.85 10.29
N SER A 46 7.34 2.28 10.07
CA SER A 46 8.28 2.04 11.16
C SER A 46 8.58 3.36 11.85
N LYS A 47 8.55 3.38 13.18
CA LYS A 47 9.10 4.46 14.03
C LYS A 47 10.64 4.59 13.90
N ALA A 48 11.25 4.07 12.85
CA ALA A 48 12.69 4.16 12.62
C ALA A 48 12.94 5.35 11.69
N ALA A 49 13.60 6.36 12.24
CA ALA A 49 13.84 7.69 11.67
C ALA A 49 12.66 8.66 11.82
N SER A 50 12.32 8.90 13.09
CA SER A 50 11.95 10.24 13.56
C SER A 50 12.44 11.32 12.61
N SER A 51 11.53 12.09 12.04
CA SER A 51 11.85 13.33 11.34
C SER A 51 12.75 14.25 12.20
N ALA A 52 12.72 14.11 13.52
CA ALA A 52 13.60 14.80 14.47
C ALA A 52 14.99 14.15 14.64
N GLU A 53 15.21 12.88 14.28
CA GLU A 53 16.56 12.25 14.29
C GLU A 53 17.38 12.60 13.05
N ARG A 54 16.76 12.91 11.91
CA ARG A 54 17.52 13.34 10.71
C ARG A 54 18.11 14.75 10.87
N SER A 55 17.43 15.67 11.56
CA SER A 55 17.94 17.03 11.78
C SER A 55 19.02 17.14 12.86
N SER A 56 19.23 16.11 13.70
CA SER A 56 20.29 16.13 14.72
C SER A 56 21.64 15.63 14.21
N ARG A 57 21.71 15.14 12.96
CA ARG A 57 22.90 14.46 12.42
C ARG A 57 23.70 15.30 11.41
N GLU A 58 23.26 16.52 11.10
CA GLU A 58 23.99 17.50 10.26
C GLU A 58 24.67 18.60 11.11
N ALA A 59 24.68 18.47 12.44
CA ALA A 59 25.32 19.40 13.37
C ALA A 59 26.60 18.84 14.04
N MET A 60 27.31 17.92 13.38
CA MET A 60 28.61 17.43 13.84
C MET A 60 29.67 17.55 12.76
#